data_AF-A0A3B9ZQT0-F1
#
_entry.id   AF-A0A3B9ZQT0-F1
#
_cell.length_a   1.000
_cell.length_b   1.000
_cell.length_c   1.000
_cell.angle_alpha   90.00
_cell.angle_beta   90.00
_cell.angle_gamma   90.00
#
_symmetry.space_group_name_H-M   'P 1'
#
loop_
_entity.id
_entity.type
_entity.pdbx_description
1 polymer ?
#
loop_
_entity_poly.entity_id
_entity_poly.type
_entity_poly.pdbx_seq_one_letter_code
_entity_poly.pdbx_strand_id
1 'polypeptide(L)' 'MLAVKGIYDGKSVKLLDKLTDRRKYKVGVTFLEEIEPADEDLRDFTSQTSGLAFWNDKREDIYQDFLKQK' A
#
# COMPACT_ATOMS: atom_id res chain seq x y z
N MET A 1 5.23 -33.23 -7.78
CA MET A 1 5.43 -31.97 -8.52
C MET A 1 5.33 -30.85 -7.49
N LEU A 2 6.39 -30.08 -7.25
CA LEU A 2 6.38 -29.01 -6.23
C LEU A 2 6.00 -27.70 -6.91
N ALA A 3 4.89 -27.09 -6.50
CA ALA A 3 4.49 -25.76 -6.94
C ALA A 3 4.79 -24.76 -5.83
N VAL A 4 5.49 -23.68 -6.16
CA VAL A 4 5.87 -22.64 -5.21
C VAL A 4 5.20 -21.36 -5.65
N LYS A 5 4.51 -20.69 -4.73
CA LYS A 5 3.87 -19.40 -5.00
C LYS A 5 4.90 -18.29 -4.86
N GLY A 6 4.77 -17.29 -5.72
CA GLY A 6 5.64 -16.13 -5.71
C GLY A 6 4.96 -14.94 -6.37
N ILE A 7 5.45 -13.75 -6.05
CA ILE A 7 5.01 -12.50 -6.65
C ILE A 7 6.00 -12.12 -7.74
N TYR A 8 5.48 -11.73 -8.90
CA TYR A 8 6.29 -11.27 -10.02
C TYR A 8 6.25 -9.75 -10.11
N ASP A 9 7.40 -9.10 -9.87
CA ASP A 9 7.54 -7.64 -9.89
C ASP A 9 7.90 -7.11 -11.30
N GLY A 10 7.60 -7.85 -12.37
CA GLY A 10 7.94 -7.46 -13.75
C GLY A 10 9.39 -7.75 -14.19
N LYS A 11 10.29 -8.06 -13.25
CA LYS A 11 11.70 -8.42 -13.54
C LYS A 11 12.18 -9.66 -12.80
N SER A 12 11.69 -9.87 -11.58
CA SER A 12 12.07 -10.99 -10.72
C SER A 12 10.84 -11.62 -10.08
N VAL A 13 10.93 -12.92 -9.79
CA VAL A 13 9.94 -13.66 -9.01
C VAL A 13 10.45 -13.76 -7.58
N LYS A 14 9.73 -13.18 -6.62
CA LYS A 14 9.97 -13.35 -5.19
C LYS A 14 9.14 -14.52 -4.69
N LEU A 15 9.80 -15.58 -4.26
CA LEU A 15 9.12 -16.73 -3.67
C LEU A 15 8.58 -16.37 -2.29
N LEU A 16 7.35 -16.78 -2.00
CA LEU A 16 6.75 -16.62 -0.68
C LEU A 16 7.31 -17.65 0.31
N ASP A 17 7.64 -18.84 -0.21
CA ASP A 17 8.21 -19.93 0.57
C ASP A 17 9.71 -20.06 0.37
N LYS A 18 10.42 -20.38 1.46
CA LYS A 18 11.86 -20.60 1.44
C LYS A 18 12.18 -21.98 0.86
N LEU A 19 12.78 -22.00 -0.34
CA LEU A 19 13.35 -23.23 -0.89
C LEU A 19 14.65 -23.59 -0.14
N THR A 20 14.68 -24.77 0.48
CA THR A 20 15.86 -25.25 1.22
C THR A 20 16.86 -25.98 0.32
N ASP A 21 16.44 -26.36 -0.89
CA ASP A 21 17.25 -27.14 -1.81
C ASP A 21 18.08 -26.23 -2.74
N ARG A 22 19.38 -26.53 -2.86
CA ARG A 22 20.36 -25.73 -3.65
C ARG A 22 20.65 -26.31 -5.03
N ARG A 23 19.93 -27.35 -5.44
CA ARG A 23 20.11 -28.01 -6.74
C ARG A 23 19.49 -27.17 -7.87
N LYS A 24 19.99 -27.35 -9.10
CA LYS A 24 19.47 -26.69 -10.29
C LYS A 24 18.27 -27.46 -10.82
N TYR A 25 17.16 -26.77 -11.03
CA TYR A 25 15.91 -27.35 -11.53
C TYR A 25 15.43 -26.61 -12.77
N LYS A 26 14.83 -27.33 -13.72
CA LYS A 26 14.06 -26.72 -14.81
C LYS A 26 12.67 -26.39 -14.27
N VAL A 27 12.26 -25.13 -14.35
CA VAL A 27 11.00 -24.64 -13.78
C VAL A 27 10.11 -24.08 -14.88
N GLY A 28 8.80 -24.33 -14.78
CA GLY A 28 7.77 -23.66 -15.57
C GLY A 28 7.11 -22.58 -14.72
N VAL A 29 6.98 -21.37 -15.27
CA VAL A 29 6.33 -20.24 -14.59
C VAL A 29 4.95 -20.07 -15.21
N THR A 30 3.92 -20.01 -14.37
CA THR A 30 2.54 -19.79 -14.79
C THR A 30 1.99 -18.60 -14.02
N PHE A 31 1.51 -17.59 -14.74
CA PHE A 31 0.81 -16.45 -14.16
C PHE A 31 -0.61 -16.88 -13.83
N LEU A 32 -1.00 -16.72 -12.57
CA LEU A 32 -2.32 -17.11 -12.08
C LEU A 32 -3.28 -15.92 -12.10
N GLU A 33 -2.80 -14.76 -11.68
CA GLU A 33 -3.60 -13.55 -11.49
C GLU A 33 -2.72 -12.32 -11.72
N GLU A 34 -3.28 -11.28 -12.34
CA GLU A 34 -2.64 -9.98 -12.48
C GLU A 34 -3.01 -9.14 -11.26
N ILE A 35 -2.00 -8.68 -10.52
CA ILE A 35 -2.21 -7.74 -9.42
C ILE A 35 -2.31 -6.35 -10.07
N GLU A 36 -3.53 -5.85 -10.22
CA GLU A 36 -3.73 -4.48 -10.69
C GLU A 36 -3.07 -3.51 -9.69
N PRO A 37 -2.29 -2.52 -10.16
CA PRO A 37 -1.74 -1.50 -9.28
C PRO A 37 -2.89 -0.77 -8.59
N ALA A 38 -2.81 -0.71 -7.26
CA ALA A 38 -3.82 -0.16 -6.38
C ALA A 38 -4.09 1.34 -6.63
N ASP A 39 -4.93 1.66 -7.62
CA ASP A 39 -5.59 2.97 -7.71
C ASP A 39 -6.73 3.10 -6.70
N GLU A 40 -7.23 1.99 -6.13
CA GLU A 40 -8.23 1.98 -5.07
C GLU A 40 -7.69 2.56 -3.75
N ASP A 41 -6.46 2.22 -3.35
CA ASP A 41 -5.87 2.69 -2.08
C ASP A 41 -5.62 4.20 -2.07
N LEU A 42 -5.23 4.79 -3.21
CA LEU A 42 -5.04 6.24 -3.35
C LEU A 42 -6.36 7.01 -3.31
N ARG A 43 -7.43 6.45 -3.88
CA ARG A 43 -8.77 7.02 -3.81
C ARG A 43 -9.33 6.94 -2.39
N ASP A 44 -9.12 5.82 -1.71
CA ASP A 44 -9.58 5.66 -0.32
C ASP A 44 -8.78 6.56 0.63
N PHE A 45 -7.47 6.73 0.42
CA PHE A 45 -6.62 7.64 1.19
C PHE A 45 -6.98 9.12 0.97
N THR A 46 -7.31 9.53 -0.26
CA THR A 46 -7.76 10.90 -0.55
C THR A 46 -9.22 11.16 -0.12
N SER A 47 -10.03 10.10 -0.01
CA SER A 47 -11.40 10.18 0.53
C SER A 47 -11.46 10.34 2.05
N GLN A 48 -10.34 10.09 2.76
CA GLN A 48 -10.26 10.34 4.20
C GLN A 48 -10.41 11.84 4.47
N THR A 49 -11.65 12.24 4.74
CA THR A 49 -12.16 13.59 4.97
C THR A 49 -11.55 14.27 6.23
N SER A 50 -10.61 13.60 6.90
CA SER A 50 -9.89 14.13 8.07
C SER A 50 -8.95 15.30 7.74
N GLY A 51 -8.67 15.57 6.46
CA GLY A 51 -7.85 16.70 6.03
C GLY A 51 -8.42 18.08 6.40
N LEU A 52 -9.72 18.19 6.71
CA LEU A 52 -10.38 19.42 7.17
C LEU A 52 -10.70 19.41 8.68
N ALA A 53 -10.26 18.38 9.43
CA ALA A 53 -10.50 18.30 10.86
C ALA A 53 -9.81 19.45 11.64
N PHE A 54 -8.70 19.98 11.11
CA PHE A 54 -7.98 21.13 11.69
C PHE A 54 -8.86 22.39 11.80
N TRP A 55 -9.83 22.58 10.89
CA TRP A 55 -10.73 23.73 10.90
C TRP A 55 -11.64 23.75 12.14
N ASN A 56 -11.90 22.58 12.73
CA ASN A 56 -12.72 22.44 13.93
C ASN A 56 -11.87 22.31 15.22
N ASP A 57 -10.54 22.28 15.11
CA ASP A 57 -9.66 22.24 16.28
C ASP A 57 -9.41 23.65 16.82
N LYS A 58 -10.02 23.95 17.95
CA LYS A 58 -9.87 25.22 18.66
C LYS A 58 -8.43 25.49 19.13
N ARG A 59 -7.55 24.49 19.14
CA ARG A 59 -6.12 24.65 19.50
C ARG A 59 -5.27 25.10 18.32
N GLU A 60 -5.71 24.84 17.09
CA GLU A 60 -5.01 25.19 15.85
C GLU A 60 -5.61 26.45 15.18
N ASP A 61 -6.57 27.09 15.85
CA ASP A 61 -7.26 28.28 15.39
C ASP A 61 -6.43 29.56 15.61
N ILE A 62 -5.40 29.71 14.78
CA ILE A 62 -4.53 30.90 14.73
C ILE A 62 -5.26 32.16 14.25
N TYR A 63 -6.50 32.04 13.76
CA TYR A 63 -7.25 33.14 13.19
C TYR A 63 -8.29 33.72 14.15
N GLN A 64 -8.69 33.05 15.23
CA GLN A 64 -9.68 33.61 16.18
C GLN A 64 -9.10 34.41 17.34
N ASP A 65 -7.77 34.56 17.43
CA ASP A 65 -7.13 35.30 18.52
C ASP A 65 -7.53 36.80 18.57
N PHE A 66 -7.94 37.39 17.44
CA PHE A 66 -8.38 38.79 17.38
C PHE A 66 -9.79 39.03 17.94
N LEU A 67 -10.60 37.98 18.16
CA LEU A 67 -11.96 38.10 18.72
C LEU A 67 -11.97 38.22 20.26
N LYS A 68 -10.83 37.98 20.92
CA LYS A 68 -10.68 38.04 22.38
C LYS A 68 -10.18 39.40 22.89
N GLN A 69 -10.78 40.49 22.42
CA GLN A 69 -10.66 41.79 23.09
C GLN A 69 -12.04 42.34 23.45
N LYS A 70 -12.36 42.27 24.74
CA LYS A 70 -13.33 43.15 25.39
C LYS A 70 -12.83 43.47 26.80
#